data_AF-A0A2N5IBL5-F1
#
_entry.id   AF-A0A2N5IBL5-F1
#
_cell.length_a   1.000
_cell.length_b   1.000
_cell.length_c   1.000
_cell.angle_alpha   90.00
_cell.angle_beta   90.00
_cell.angle_gamma   90.00
#
_symmetry.space_group_name_H-M   'P 1'
#
loop_
_entity.id
_entity.type
_entity.pdbx_description
1 polymer ?
#
loop_
_entity_poly.entity_id
_entity_poly.type
_entity_poly.pdbx_seq_one_letter_code
_entity_poly.pdbx_strand_id
1 'polypeptide(L)'
;MEQLMWKVIEESKAGKEYCHNEEQYQNLLKVLGQYDKATIKGIYEEWNKLYQSFSKSVEFNKLHWSKGGIVNAGDDGFYMDFGNWLVAQGETLYKEFKERGHQAVLDYVKKHNLDESEYRYECMIYAFHQFDALD
;
A
#
# COMPACT_ATOMS: atom_id res chain seq x y z
N MET A 1 -7.39 -4.49 15.57
CA MET A 1 -7.66 -4.62 14.12
C MET A 1 -6.43 -4.28 13.31
N GLU A 2 -5.73 -3.17 13.59
CA GLU A 2 -4.46 -2.81 12.96
C GLU A 2 -3.42 -3.96 12.90
N GLN A 3 -3.17 -4.67 14.01
CA GLN A 3 -2.25 -5.82 14.02
C GLN A 3 -2.66 -6.95 13.05
N LEU A 4 -3.98 -7.18 12.90
CA LEU A 4 -4.49 -8.17 11.96
C LEU A 4 -4.28 -7.70 10.51
N MET A 5 -4.53 -6.43 10.23
CA MET A 5 -4.26 -5.84 8.92
C MET A 5 -2.78 -5.97 8.53
N TRP A 6 -1.86 -5.67 9.45
CA TRP A 6 -0.42 -5.87 9.20
C TRP A 6 -0.06 -7.33 8.96
N LYS A 7 -0.62 -8.24 9.76
CA LYS A 7 -0.44 -9.68 9.55
C LYS A 7 -0.90 -10.11 8.14
N VAL A 8 -2.08 -9.66 7.70
CA VAL A 8 -2.61 -9.95 6.36
C VAL A 8 -1.70 -9.42 5.25
N ILE A 9 -1.16 -8.21 5.42
CA ILE A 9 -0.19 -7.62 4.47
C ILE A 9 1.11 -8.41 4.43
N GLU A 10 1.66 -8.81 5.57
CA GLU A 10 2.90 -9.59 5.59
C GLU A 10 2.70 -11.01 5.03
N GLU A 11 1.56 -11.64 5.31
CA GLU A 11 1.20 -12.93 4.70
C GLU A 11 1.05 -12.82 3.18
N SER A 12 0.54 -11.71 2.64
CA SER A 12 0.40 -11.53 1.19
C SER A 12 1.75 -11.42 0.46
N LYS A 13 2.82 -11.07 1.17
CA LYS A 13 4.20 -11.09 0.64
C LYS A 13 4.84 -12.47 0.64
N ALA A 14 4.16 -13.51 1.15
CA ALA A 14 4.63 -14.89 1.17
C ALA A 14 6.04 -15.08 1.77
N GLY A 15 6.34 -14.35 2.86
CA GLY A 15 7.63 -14.43 3.57
C GLY A 15 8.77 -13.65 2.91
N LYS A 16 8.50 -12.88 1.85
CA LYS A 16 9.47 -11.98 1.22
C LYS A 16 9.42 -10.60 1.87
N GLU A 17 10.56 -9.92 1.93
CA GLU A 17 10.61 -8.51 2.35
C GLU A 17 9.85 -7.60 1.36
N TYR A 18 9.91 -7.96 0.09
CA TYR A 18 9.20 -7.32 -1.01
C TYR A 18 8.65 -8.40 -1.96
N CYS A 19 7.46 -8.16 -2.48
CA CYS A 19 6.77 -9.03 -3.43
C CYS A 19 6.27 -8.15 -4.58
N HIS A 20 6.40 -8.61 -5.82
CA HIS A 20 5.88 -7.88 -6.98
C HIS A 20 4.38 -7.64 -6.82
N ASN A 21 3.91 -6.46 -7.23
CA ASN A 21 2.55 -6.03 -6.86
C ASN A 21 1.45 -6.95 -7.43
N GLU A 22 1.61 -7.48 -8.63
CA GLU A 22 0.69 -8.49 -9.17
C GLU A 22 0.62 -9.75 -8.30
N GLU A 23 1.77 -10.28 -7.90
CA GLU A 23 1.85 -11.47 -7.05
C GLU A 23 1.26 -11.18 -5.65
N GLN A 24 1.62 -10.03 -5.07
CA GLN A 24 1.12 -9.63 -3.75
C GLN A 24 -0.40 -9.42 -3.77
N TYR A 25 -0.96 -8.82 -4.82
CA TYR A 25 -2.40 -8.63 -4.97
C TYR A 25 -3.15 -9.97 -5.02
N GLN A 26 -2.68 -10.92 -5.83
CA GLN A 26 -3.27 -12.26 -5.91
C GLN A 26 -3.17 -13.03 -4.58
N ASN A 27 -2.07 -12.85 -3.85
CA ASN A 27 -1.93 -13.43 -2.52
C ASN A 27 -2.84 -12.75 -1.50
N LEU A 28 -3.01 -11.43 -1.57
CA LEU A 28 -3.89 -10.67 -0.69
C LEU A 28 -5.34 -11.14 -0.84
N LEU A 29 -5.82 -11.37 -2.07
CA LEU A 29 -7.14 -11.97 -2.30
C LEU A 29 -7.31 -13.33 -1.61
N LYS A 30 -6.30 -14.20 -1.71
CA LYS A 30 -6.33 -15.53 -1.07
C LYS A 30 -6.33 -15.44 0.45
N VAL A 31 -5.53 -14.54 1.04
CA VAL A 31 -5.46 -14.34 2.49
C VAL A 31 -6.77 -13.76 3.00
N LEU A 32 -7.29 -12.71 2.35
CA LEU A 32 -8.58 -12.10 2.71
C LEU A 32 -9.74 -13.10 2.63
N GLY A 33 -9.74 -13.99 1.63
CA GLY A 33 -10.76 -15.04 1.48
C GLY A 33 -10.82 -16.07 2.61
N GLN A 34 -9.90 -16.05 3.56
CA GLN A 34 -9.92 -16.90 4.77
C GLN A 34 -10.73 -16.29 5.92
N TYR A 35 -11.14 -15.03 5.78
CA TYR A 35 -11.85 -14.27 6.81
C TYR A 35 -13.31 -14.04 6.42
N ASP A 36 -14.17 -13.84 7.42
CA ASP A 36 -15.55 -13.42 7.17
C ASP A 36 -15.65 -11.96 6.71
N LYS A 37 -16.79 -11.60 6.07
CA LYS A 37 -17.05 -10.25 5.55
C LYS A 37 -16.85 -9.16 6.61
N ALA A 38 -17.25 -9.39 7.86
CA ALA A 38 -17.13 -8.39 8.93
C ALA A 38 -15.65 -8.12 9.29
N THR A 39 -14.85 -9.17 9.31
CA THR A 39 -13.40 -9.09 9.54
C THR A 39 -12.69 -8.39 8.38
N ILE A 40 -13.02 -8.75 7.13
CA ILE A 40 -12.48 -8.08 5.93
C ILE A 40 -12.79 -6.57 5.97
N LYS A 41 -14.04 -6.21 6.28
CA LYS A 41 -14.44 -4.81 6.44
C LYS A 41 -13.64 -4.09 7.53
N GLY A 42 -13.43 -4.73 8.68
CA GLY A 42 -12.60 -4.19 9.75
C GLY A 42 -11.15 -3.94 9.31
N ILE A 43 -10.57 -4.86 8.53
CA ILE A 43 -9.21 -4.70 7.97
C ILE A 43 -9.18 -3.52 6.98
N TYR A 44 -10.17 -3.42 6.09
CA TYR A 44 -10.30 -2.33 5.14
C TYR A 44 -10.41 -0.95 5.81
N GLU A 45 -11.19 -0.85 6.88
CA GLU A 45 -11.33 0.39 7.66
C GLU A 45 -10.00 0.83 8.29
N GLU A 46 -9.19 -0.12 8.81
CA GLU A 46 -7.86 0.19 9.34
C GLU A 46 -6.88 0.60 8.25
N TRP A 47 -6.88 -0.09 7.10
CA TRP A 47 -6.06 0.30 5.95
C TRP A 47 -6.32 1.74 5.53
N ASN A 48 -7.60 2.10 5.40
CA ASN A 48 -8.01 3.46 5.05
C ASN A 48 -7.56 4.50 6.07
N LYS A 49 -7.63 4.20 7.38
CA LYS A 49 -7.14 5.11 8.43
C LYS A 49 -5.64 5.39 8.25
N LEU A 50 -4.84 4.36 7.98
CA LEU A 50 -3.40 4.52 7.78
C LEU A 50 -3.10 5.37 6.54
N TYR A 51 -3.71 5.05 5.40
CA TYR A 51 -3.60 5.84 4.18
C TYR A 51 -3.95 7.32 4.43
N GLN A 52 -5.09 7.59 5.04
CA GLN A 52 -5.54 8.95 5.36
C GLN A 52 -4.58 9.70 6.30
N SER A 53 -3.86 8.98 7.16
CA SER A 53 -2.95 9.57 8.14
C SER A 53 -1.68 10.19 7.52
N PHE A 54 -1.31 9.79 6.30
CA PHE A 54 -0.14 10.33 5.61
C PHE A 54 -0.42 10.94 4.24
N SER A 55 -1.53 10.59 3.58
CA SER A 55 -1.79 11.03 2.20
C SER A 55 -1.94 12.56 2.04
N LYS A 56 -2.22 13.27 3.13
CA LYS A 56 -2.27 14.74 3.16
C LYS A 56 -0.98 15.40 3.67
N SER A 57 0.05 14.61 3.96
CA SER A 57 1.30 15.13 4.51
C SER A 57 2.16 15.80 3.43
N VAL A 58 2.95 16.79 3.85
CA VAL A 58 3.97 17.41 2.98
C VAL A 58 4.95 16.37 2.45
N GLU A 59 5.32 15.40 3.28
CA GLU A 59 6.24 14.32 2.91
C GLU A 59 5.66 13.41 1.83
N PHE A 60 4.37 13.08 1.90
CA PHE A 60 3.72 12.34 0.83
C PHE A 60 3.67 13.16 -0.47
N ASN A 61 3.33 14.45 -0.39
CA ASN A 61 3.30 15.32 -1.57
C ASN A 61 4.68 15.48 -2.25
N LYS A 62 5.78 15.43 -1.49
CA LYS A 62 7.15 15.46 -2.06
C LYS A 62 7.44 14.29 -2.98
N LEU A 63 6.80 13.13 -2.78
CA LEU A 63 6.91 11.96 -3.66
C LEU A 63 6.25 12.18 -5.03
N HIS A 64 5.58 13.31 -5.22
CA HIS A 64 4.83 13.66 -6.42
C HIS A 64 5.30 15.00 -7.05
N TRP A 65 6.32 15.66 -6.47
CA TRP A 65 6.84 16.92 -7.03
C TRP A 65 7.72 16.67 -8.25
N SER A 66 7.47 17.44 -9.31
CA SER A 66 8.26 17.43 -10.54
C SER A 66 9.76 17.60 -10.23
N LYS A 67 10.58 16.60 -10.58
CA LYS A 67 12.04 16.48 -10.35
C LYS A 67 12.53 15.97 -8.98
N GLY A 68 11.67 15.38 -8.15
CA GLY A 68 12.13 14.63 -6.96
C GLY A 68 11.24 13.45 -6.58
N GLY A 69 10.04 13.39 -7.15
CA GLY A 69 9.04 12.38 -6.86
C GLY A 69 9.04 11.26 -7.87
N ILE A 70 8.76 10.07 -7.36
CA ILE A 70 8.62 8.79 -8.05
C ILE A 70 7.66 8.88 -9.27
N VAL A 71 6.75 9.87 -9.31
CA VAL A 71 5.86 10.17 -10.45
C VAL A 71 5.66 11.67 -10.70
N ASN A 72 5.39 12.02 -11.96
CA ASN A 72 5.02 13.37 -12.39
C ASN A 72 3.66 13.82 -11.84
N ALA A 73 3.61 15.01 -11.23
CA ALA A 73 2.39 15.61 -10.71
C ALA A 73 1.24 15.69 -11.74
N GLY A 74 0.00 15.49 -11.29
CA GLY A 74 -1.23 15.78 -12.06
C GLY A 74 -2.15 14.59 -12.34
N ASP A 75 -1.84 13.40 -11.81
CA ASP A 75 -2.67 12.20 -11.95
C ASP A 75 -3.28 11.82 -10.58
N ASP A 76 -4.52 12.24 -10.34
CA ASP A 76 -5.23 11.98 -9.07
C ASP A 76 -5.45 10.47 -8.82
N GLY A 77 -5.54 9.65 -9.87
CA GLY A 77 -5.60 8.19 -9.76
C GLY A 77 -4.29 7.63 -9.23
N PHE A 78 -3.17 8.16 -9.73
CA PHE A 78 -1.84 7.79 -9.26
C PHE A 78 -1.61 8.09 -7.77
N TYR A 79 -2.10 9.22 -7.24
CA TYR A 79 -1.96 9.56 -5.82
C TYR A 79 -2.59 8.50 -4.90
N MET A 80 -3.76 8.00 -5.29
CA MET A 80 -4.47 6.97 -4.53
C MET A 80 -3.76 5.62 -4.63
N ASP A 81 -3.36 5.23 -5.84
CA ASP A 81 -2.71 3.95 -6.10
C ASP A 81 -1.37 3.85 -5.37
N PHE A 82 -0.56 4.90 -5.46
CA PHE A 82 0.73 4.97 -4.78
C PHE A 82 0.62 4.98 -3.25
N GLY A 83 -0.36 5.72 -2.71
CA GLY A 83 -0.59 5.71 -1.26
C GLY A 83 -1.01 4.33 -0.75
N ASN A 84 -1.88 3.63 -1.47
CA ASN A 84 -2.28 2.27 -1.12
C ASN A 84 -1.12 1.28 -1.30
N TRP A 85 -0.31 1.44 -2.34
CA TRP A 85 0.92 0.68 -2.50
C TRP A 85 1.85 0.82 -1.29
N LEU A 86 2.05 2.05 -0.77
CA LEU A 86 2.91 2.29 0.39
C LEU A 86 2.43 1.52 1.63
N VAL A 87 1.12 1.46 1.88
CA VAL A 87 0.55 0.65 2.97
C VAL A 87 0.81 -0.84 2.72
N ALA A 88 0.64 -1.31 1.49
CA ALA A 88 0.87 -2.70 1.11
C ALA A 88 2.33 -3.15 1.29
N GLN A 89 3.29 -2.22 1.30
CA GLN A 89 4.69 -2.53 1.58
C GLN A 89 4.96 -2.82 3.07
N GLY A 90 3.94 -2.73 3.93
CA GLY A 90 3.96 -3.28 5.28
C GLY A 90 4.40 -2.30 6.36
N GLU A 91 4.32 -2.78 7.60
CA GLU A 91 4.43 -1.96 8.81
C GLU A 91 5.78 -1.26 8.94
N THR A 92 6.87 -1.95 8.54
CA THR A 92 8.23 -1.42 8.62
C THR A 92 8.39 -0.16 7.76
N LEU A 93 8.08 -0.24 6.47
CA LEU A 93 8.20 0.92 5.58
C LEU A 93 7.25 2.04 6.00
N TYR A 94 6.03 1.69 6.43
CA TYR A 94 5.09 2.67 6.95
C TYR A 94 5.65 3.45 8.15
N LYS A 95 6.24 2.76 9.14
CA LYS A 95 6.87 3.41 10.30
C LYS A 95 8.06 4.27 9.91
N GLU A 96 8.93 3.76 9.02
CA GLU A 96 10.06 4.55 8.52
C GLU A 96 9.61 5.81 7.78
N PHE A 97 8.51 5.74 7.02
CA PHE A 97 7.92 6.92 6.39
C PHE A 97 7.41 7.92 7.43
N LYS A 98 6.78 7.46 8.52
CA LYS A 98 6.32 8.37 9.59
C LYS A 98 7.49 9.08 10.28
N GLU A 99 8.65 8.46 10.35
CA GLU A 99 9.85 9.02 11.00
C GLU A 99 10.70 9.89 10.06
N ARG A 100 10.95 9.42 8.83
CA ARG A 100 11.92 10.01 7.89
C ARG A 100 11.27 10.65 6.66
N GLY A 101 9.95 10.53 6.51
CA GLY A 101 9.20 11.07 5.38
C GLY A 101 9.54 10.39 4.05
N HIS A 102 9.51 11.17 2.97
CA HIS A 102 9.70 10.68 1.60
C HIS A 102 11.02 9.93 1.37
N GLN A 103 12.07 10.25 2.13
CA GLN A 103 13.37 9.59 1.99
C GLN A 103 13.30 8.09 2.29
N ALA A 104 12.43 7.65 3.21
CA ALA A 104 12.23 6.22 3.47
C ALA A 104 11.76 5.47 2.24
N VAL A 105 10.85 6.07 1.48
CA VAL A 105 10.29 5.45 0.27
C VAL A 105 11.32 5.44 -0.86
N LEU A 106 12.09 6.52 -1.01
CA LEU A 106 13.17 6.59 -2.00
C LEU A 106 14.25 5.52 -1.73
N ASP A 107 14.64 5.34 -0.47
CA ASP A 107 15.61 4.32 -0.07
C ASP A 107 15.06 2.91 -0.33
N TYR A 108 13.78 2.66 -0.04
CA TYR A 108 13.10 1.39 -0.30
C TYR A 108 13.04 1.06 -1.79
N VAL A 109 12.60 2.02 -2.62
CA VAL A 109 12.54 1.87 -4.09
C VAL A 109 13.93 1.55 -4.65
N LYS A 110 14.96 2.27 -4.20
CA LYS A 110 16.34 2.02 -4.62
C LYS A 110 16.85 0.65 -4.17
N LYS A 111 16.56 0.25 -2.92
CA LYS A 111 16.99 -1.04 -2.35
C LYS A 111 16.43 -2.21 -3.14
N HIS A 112 15.17 -2.13 -3.56
CA HIS A 112 14.46 -3.21 -4.25
C HIS A 112 14.47 -3.06 -5.78
N ASN A 113 15.13 -2.03 -6.32
CA ASN A 113 15.19 -1.73 -7.75
C ASN A 113 13.79 -1.65 -8.39
N LEU A 114 12.88 -0.95 -7.73
CA LEU A 114 11.50 -0.81 -8.17
C LEU A 114 11.39 0.26 -9.25
N ASP A 115 10.55 -0.01 -10.25
CA ASP A 115 10.22 0.93 -11.29
C ASP A 115 8.76 1.39 -11.19
N GLU A 116 8.38 2.24 -12.14
CA GLU A 116 7.06 2.84 -12.19
C GLU A 116 5.91 1.88 -12.41
N SER A 117 6.16 0.73 -13.03
CA SER A 117 5.13 -0.27 -13.24
C SER A 117 4.71 -0.95 -11.93
N GLU A 118 5.61 -1.03 -10.95
CA GLU A 118 5.30 -1.62 -9.66
C GLU A 118 4.22 -0.79 -8.98
N TYR A 119 4.51 0.42 -8.54
CA TYR A 119 3.57 1.22 -7.76
C TYR A 119 2.43 1.87 -8.57
N ARG A 120 2.32 1.57 -9.88
CA ARG A 120 1.15 1.84 -10.73
C ARG A 120 0.26 0.63 -10.97
N TYR A 121 0.71 -0.57 -10.60
CA TYR A 121 -0.12 -1.77 -10.70
C TYR A 121 -1.37 -1.61 -9.82
N GLU A 122 -2.47 -2.25 -10.22
CA GLU A 122 -3.83 -2.12 -9.64
C GLU A 122 -3.83 -1.74 -8.15
N CYS A 123 -4.61 -0.72 -7.80
CA CYS A 123 -4.73 -0.24 -6.44
C CYS A 123 -4.96 -1.40 -5.47
N MET A 124 -4.01 -1.67 -4.56
CA MET A 124 -4.06 -2.81 -3.62
C MET A 124 -5.35 -2.83 -2.79
N ILE A 125 -5.96 -1.66 -2.59
CA ILE A 125 -7.23 -1.52 -1.89
C ILE A 125 -8.41 -2.18 -2.63
N TYR A 126 -8.31 -2.40 -3.94
CA TYR A 126 -9.35 -3.09 -4.72
C TYR A 126 -9.50 -4.56 -4.36
N ALA A 127 -8.51 -5.16 -3.70
CA ALA A 127 -8.64 -6.51 -3.16
C ALA A 127 -9.80 -6.62 -2.16
N PHE A 128 -10.09 -5.55 -1.41
CA PHE A 128 -11.21 -5.51 -0.47
C PHE A 128 -12.57 -5.41 -1.19
N HIS A 129 -12.64 -4.65 -2.30
CA HIS A 129 -13.88 -4.48 -3.06
C HIS A 129 -14.39 -5.76 -3.72
N GLN A 130 -13.52 -6.77 -3.94
CA GLN A 130 -13.95 -8.09 -4.40
C GLN A 130 -14.90 -8.80 -3.43
N PHE A 131 -14.91 -8.38 -2.15
CA PHE A 131 -15.75 -8.96 -1.11
C PHE A 131 -16.95 -8.08 -0.74
N ASP A 132 -16.96 -6.81 -1.17
CA ASP A 132 -18.07 -5.87 -1.02
C ASP A 132 -19.13 -6.02 -2.15
N ALA A 133 -18.76 -6.58 -3.31
CA ALA A 133 -19.64 -6.68 -4.49
C ALA A 133 -20.71 -7.80 -4.42
N LEU A 134 -21.05 -8.30 -3.22
CA LEU A 134 -21.98 -9.44 -3.02
C LEU A 134 -23.10 -9.16 -2.01
N ASP A 135 -23.54 -7.90 -1.90
CA ASP A 135 -24.78 -7.54 -1.20
C ASP A 135 -25.84 -7.03 -2.22
#